data_AF-A0A836VCF6-F1
#
_entry.id   AF-A0A836VCF6-F1
#
_cell.length_a   1.000
_cell.length_b   1.000
_cell.length_c   1.000
_cell.angle_alpha   90.00
_cell.angle_beta   90.00
_cell.angle_gamma   90.00
#
_symmetry.space_group_name_H-M   'P 1'
#
loop_
_entity.id
_entity.type
_entity.pdbx_description
1 polymer ?
#
loop_
_entity_poly.entity_id
_entity_poly.type
_entity_poly.pdbx_seq_one_letter_code
_entity_poly.pdbx_strand_id
1 'polypeptide(L)'
;MPILVSPVWAEGGEGAVGDSWIQAHLSTLDARFGDVVALLETFLFADLGTGVPLIVVLLLLGGIYYSFYFGWLSFRGFRHAIDVIRGRYDDPDGPGEISHFQALTSALSATVGLGNIAGVAIVKPFLVEKLLENLRRAPLEACSVREVKGYGRQKSYLDQYSDSEYSLAFLPKVEVTLWVEDARSEEIVRKI
;
A
#
# COMPACT_ATOMS: atom_id res chain seq x y z
N MET A 1 8.39 -39.44 -26.75
CA MET A 1 8.90 -38.06 -26.75
C MET A 1 8.16 -37.25 -25.69
N PRO A 2 8.77 -37.01 -24.52
CA PRO A 2 8.41 -35.89 -23.65
C PRO A 2 9.53 -34.85 -23.62
N ILE A 3 9.13 -33.58 -23.59
CA ILE A 3 10.00 -32.41 -23.53
C ILE A 3 10.52 -32.28 -22.10
N LEU A 4 11.83 -32.49 -21.91
CA LEU A 4 12.55 -32.13 -20.69
C LEU A 4 12.73 -30.61 -20.69
N VAL A 5 12.02 -29.90 -19.81
CA VAL A 5 12.37 -28.54 -19.42
C VAL A 5 13.24 -28.68 -18.17
N SER A 6 14.56 -28.64 -18.33
CA SER A 6 15.45 -28.50 -17.18
C SER A 6 15.34 -27.07 -16.65
N PRO A 7 15.37 -26.88 -15.33
CA PRO A 7 15.39 -25.54 -14.77
C PRO A 7 16.67 -24.79 -15.16
N VAL A 8 16.52 -23.53 -15.60
CA VAL A 8 17.58 -22.63 -16.08
C VAL A 8 18.61 -22.23 -15.01
N TRP A 9 18.47 -22.75 -13.78
CA TRP A 9 19.38 -22.53 -12.65
C TRP A 9 20.39 -23.67 -12.43
N ALA A 10 20.44 -24.67 -13.30
CA ALA A 10 21.34 -25.82 -13.15
C ALA A 10 22.69 -25.70 -13.89
N GLU A 11 22.97 -24.59 -14.58
CA GLU A 11 24.26 -24.35 -15.24
C GLU A 11 24.83 -22.99 -14.83
N GLY A 12 25.47 -22.97 -13.66
CA GLY A 12 26.25 -21.85 -13.15
C GLY A 12 27.41 -22.39 -12.32
N GLY A 13 28.44 -22.88 -13.00
CA GLY A 13 29.71 -23.22 -12.38
C GLY A 13 30.38 -21.99 -11.76
N GLU A 14 30.82 -22.15 -10.52
CA GLU A 14 31.95 -21.46 -9.90
C GLU A 14 31.90 -19.92 -9.83
N GLY A 15 31.20 -19.44 -8.80
CA GLY A 15 31.50 -18.20 -8.09
C GLY A 15 32.45 -18.40 -6.90
N ALA A 16 33.39 -19.37 -6.99
CA ALA A 16 34.40 -19.57 -5.96
C ALA A 16 35.51 -18.52 -6.08
N VAL A 17 35.28 -17.31 -5.55
CA VAL A 17 36.30 -16.32 -5.11
C VAL A 17 35.67 -15.07 -4.43
N GLY A 18 34.36 -14.85 -4.57
CA GLY A 18 33.65 -13.74 -3.88
C GLY A 18 33.08 -14.08 -2.49
N ASP A 19 32.77 -15.35 -2.25
CA ASP A 19 31.90 -15.74 -1.13
C ASP A 19 32.62 -16.26 0.11
N SER A 20 33.90 -16.66 0.05
CA SER A 20 34.58 -17.28 1.19
C SER A 20 34.76 -16.33 2.39
N TRP A 21 35.23 -15.10 2.14
CA TRP A 21 35.44 -14.12 3.21
C TRP A 21 34.13 -13.56 3.75
N ILE A 22 33.10 -13.44 2.90
CA ILE A 22 31.73 -13.04 3.27
C ILE A 22 31.14 -14.13 4.15
N GLN A 23 31.17 -15.39 3.73
CA GLN A 23 30.67 -16.53 4.51
C GLN A 23 31.46 -16.70 5.82
N ALA A 24 32.77 -16.46 5.84
CA ALA A 24 33.57 -16.45 7.07
C ALA A 24 33.19 -15.30 8.03
N HIS A 25 32.94 -14.09 7.51
CA HIS A 25 32.44 -12.98 8.31
C HIS A 25 31.02 -13.22 8.81
N LEU A 26 30.12 -13.72 7.95
CA LEU A 26 28.75 -14.05 8.30
C LEU A 26 28.68 -15.14 9.37
N SER A 27 29.43 -16.23 9.23
CA SER A 27 29.49 -17.28 10.26
C SER A 27 30.09 -16.81 11.59
N THR A 28 31.05 -15.88 11.55
CA THR A 28 31.57 -15.25 12.78
C THR A 28 30.53 -14.34 13.41
N LEU A 29 29.80 -13.55 12.61
CA LEU A 29 28.70 -12.70 13.08
C LEU A 29 27.55 -13.54 13.65
N ASP A 30 27.15 -14.61 12.97
CA ASP A 30 26.10 -15.53 13.39
C ASP A 30 26.48 -16.25 14.68
N ALA A 31 27.74 -16.67 14.84
CA ALA A 31 28.20 -17.27 16.09
C ALA A 31 28.12 -16.27 17.26
N ARG A 32 28.60 -15.04 17.05
CA ARG A 32 28.55 -13.98 18.08
C ARG A 32 27.13 -13.56 18.42
N PHE A 33 26.27 -13.47 17.41
CA PHE A 33 24.86 -13.14 17.59
C PHE A 33 24.12 -14.29 18.28
N GLY A 34 24.42 -15.54 17.90
CA GLY A 34 23.90 -16.76 18.51
C GLY A 34 24.23 -16.85 19.99
N ASP A 35 25.46 -16.55 20.41
CA ASP A 35 25.85 -16.53 21.83
C ASP A 35 25.02 -15.52 22.64
N VAL A 36 24.79 -14.34 22.09
CA VAL A 36 23.98 -13.28 22.74
C VAL A 36 22.51 -13.69 22.80
N VAL A 37 21.97 -14.24 21.71
CA VAL A 37 20.58 -14.71 21.63
C VAL A 37 20.36 -15.87 22.58
N ALA A 38 21.28 -16.84 22.69
CA ALA A 38 21.15 -17.98 23.59
C ALA A 38 21.10 -17.56 25.07
N LEU A 39 21.91 -16.55 25.44
CA LEU A 39 21.86 -15.96 26.78
C LEU A 39 20.50 -15.29 27.02
N LEU A 40 20.03 -14.50 26.07
CA LEU A 40 18.74 -13.82 26.15
C LEU A 40 17.57 -14.82 26.18
N GLU A 41 17.64 -15.90 25.39
CA GLU A 41 16.64 -16.97 25.30
C GLU A 41 16.50 -17.69 26.64
N THR A 42 17.62 -18.06 27.26
CA THR A 42 17.65 -18.70 28.58
C THR A 42 16.95 -17.85 29.64
N PHE A 43 17.12 -16.53 29.57
CA PHE A 43 16.49 -15.61 30.53
C PHE A 43 15.03 -15.33 30.20
N LEU A 44 14.70 -15.00 28.95
CA LEU A 44 13.36 -14.62 28.51
C LEU A 44 12.38 -15.79 28.48
N PHE A 45 12.85 -16.99 28.11
CA PHE A 45 12.04 -18.20 28.02
C PHE A 45 12.20 -19.13 29.23
N ALA A 46 12.80 -18.65 30.32
CA ALA A 46 12.81 -19.38 31.58
C ALA A 46 11.37 -19.74 32.00
N ASP A 47 11.11 -21.04 32.16
CA ASP A 47 9.83 -21.52 32.70
C ASP A 47 9.89 -21.45 34.24
N LEU A 48 8.95 -20.75 34.84
CA LEU A 48 8.80 -20.65 36.30
C LEU A 48 8.07 -21.87 36.92
N GLY A 49 8.00 -22.98 36.19
CA GLY A 49 7.28 -24.20 36.59
C GLY A 49 5.77 -24.10 36.35
N THR A 50 5.34 -23.16 35.51
CA THR A 50 3.92 -22.93 35.17
C THR A 50 3.59 -23.29 33.72
N GLY A 51 4.59 -23.72 32.94
CA GLY A 51 4.45 -23.99 31.51
C GLY A 51 4.33 -22.72 30.66
N VAL A 52 4.50 -21.55 31.28
CA VAL A 52 4.41 -20.23 30.64
C VAL A 52 5.78 -19.56 30.72
N PRO A 53 6.37 -19.13 29.58
CA PRO A 53 7.64 -18.43 29.57
C PRO A 53 7.62 -17.14 30.42
N LEU A 54 8.73 -16.82 31.10
CA LEU A 54 8.88 -15.58 31.88
C LEU A 54 8.50 -14.33 31.08
N ILE A 55 8.88 -14.26 29.80
CA ILE A 55 8.54 -13.14 28.92
C ILE A 55 7.03 -12.95 28.79
N VAL A 56 6.24 -14.02 28.71
CA VAL A 56 4.78 -13.94 28.62
C VAL A 56 4.19 -13.40 29.91
N VAL A 57 4.72 -13.82 31.06
CA VAL A 57 4.31 -13.30 32.38
C VAL A 57 4.64 -11.81 32.49
N LEU A 58 5.85 -11.42 32.09
CA LEU A 58 6.30 -10.03 32.09
C LEU A 58 5.45 -9.16 31.14
N LEU A 59 5.14 -9.66 29.94
CA LEU A 59 4.30 -8.97 28.96
C LEU A 59 2.85 -8.86 29.42
N LEU A 60 2.31 -9.90 30.07
CA LEU A 60 0.97 -9.84 30.66
C LEU A 60 0.91 -8.83 31.81
N LEU A 61 1.87 -8.87 32.73
CA LEU A 61 1.95 -7.92 33.84
C LEU A 61 2.15 -6.49 33.34
N GLY A 62 3.05 -6.28 32.38
CA GLY A 62 3.28 -4.99 31.74
C GLY A 62 2.04 -4.50 30.99
N GLY A 63 1.39 -5.37 30.21
CA GLY A 63 0.15 -5.06 29.51
C GLY A 63 -0.99 -4.69 30.45
N ILE A 64 -1.14 -5.42 31.56
CA ILE A 64 -2.12 -5.12 32.61
C ILE A 64 -1.78 -3.79 33.29
N TYR A 65 -0.54 -3.62 33.73
CA TYR A 65 -0.05 -2.39 34.37
C TYR A 65 -0.32 -1.17 33.48
N TYR A 66 0.08 -1.21 32.21
CA TYR A 66 -0.15 -0.12 31.27
C TYR A 66 -1.64 0.06 30.96
N SER A 67 -2.43 -1.01 30.89
CA SER A 67 -3.88 -0.91 30.69
C SER A 67 -4.56 -0.13 31.82
N PHE A 68 -4.17 -0.36 33.07
CA PHE A 68 -4.64 0.40 34.23
C PHE A 68 -4.03 1.81 34.28
N TYR A 69 -2.73 1.95 34.02
CA TYR A 69 -2.01 3.24 34.04
C TYR A 69 -2.58 4.23 33.02
N PHE A 70 -2.84 3.78 31.79
CA PHE A 70 -3.49 4.60 30.75
C PHE A 70 -5.00 4.73 30.96
N GLY A 71 -5.54 4.20 32.05
CA GLY A 71 -6.96 4.30 32.38
C GLY A 71 -7.84 3.77 31.25
N TRP A 72 -7.58 2.58 30.72
CA TRP A 72 -8.41 1.99 29.66
C TRP A 72 -8.51 2.86 28.39
N LEU A 73 -7.41 3.54 28.01
CA LEU A 73 -7.38 4.39 26.81
C LEU A 73 -7.83 3.66 25.54
N SER A 74 -7.53 2.37 25.39
CA SER A 74 -8.00 1.56 24.25
C SER A 74 -9.51 1.63 24.04
N PHE A 75 -10.29 1.75 25.13
CA PHE A 75 -11.75 1.84 25.08
C PHE A 75 -12.25 3.29 25.05
N ARG A 76 -11.59 4.19 25.79
CA ARG A 76 -11.97 5.62 25.84
C ARG A 76 -11.61 6.37 24.56
N GLY A 77 -10.41 6.12 24.02
CA GLY A 77 -9.92 6.70 22.78
C GLY A 77 -10.73 6.25 21.56
N PHE A 78 -11.17 4.99 21.52
CA PHE A 78 -12.07 4.51 20.46
C PHE A 78 -13.40 5.27 20.44
N ARG A 79 -14.01 5.51 21.62
CA ARG A 79 -15.22 6.33 21.72
C ARG A 79 -15.00 7.75 21.21
N HIS A 80 -13.87 8.37 21.58
CA HIS A 80 -13.53 9.72 21.12
C HIS A 80 -13.33 9.78 19.59
N ALA A 81 -12.58 8.82 19.01
CA ALA A 81 -12.38 8.73 17.57
C ALA A 81 -13.71 8.61 16.81
N ILE A 82 -14.63 7.78 17.30
CA ILE A 82 -15.97 7.65 16.71
C ILE A 82 -16.77 8.94 16.82
N ASP A 83 -16.69 9.66 17.94
CA ASP A 83 -17.39 10.93 18.11
C ASP A 83 -16.81 12.06 17.22
N VAL A 84 -15.50 12.05 16.96
CA VAL A 84 -14.84 12.91 15.97
C VAL A 84 -15.34 12.61 14.56
N ILE A 85 -15.38 11.34 14.16
CA ILE A 85 -15.86 10.94 12.82
C ILE A 85 -17.35 11.24 12.64
N ARG A 86 -18.15 11.15 13.70
CA ARG A 86 -19.58 11.50 13.69
C ARG A 86 -19.85 13.01 13.60
N GLY A 87 -18.81 13.84 13.58
CA GLY A 87 -18.93 15.28 13.45
C GLY A 87 -19.41 16.00 14.71
N ARG A 88 -19.34 15.36 15.90
CA ARG A 88 -19.67 16.04 17.17
C ARG A 88 -18.71 17.18 17.51
N TYR A 89 -17.55 17.20 16.87
CA TYR A 89 -16.49 18.20 17.06
C TYR A 89 -16.24 19.01 15.78
N ASP A 90 -17.15 18.95 14.79
CA ASP A 90 -17.06 19.76 13.58
C ASP A 90 -17.48 21.20 13.89
N ASP A 91 -16.63 22.17 13.58
CA ASP A 91 -16.94 23.60 13.67
C ASP A 91 -17.51 24.06 12.31
N PRO A 92 -18.77 24.54 12.25
CA PRO A 92 -19.40 25.01 11.01
C PRO A 92 -18.69 26.19 10.34
N ASP A 93 -17.91 26.98 11.11
CA ASP A 93 -17.19 28.17 10.62
C ASP A 93 -15.70 27.87 10.33
N GLY A 94 -15.27 26.61 10.45
CA GLY A 94 -13.90 26.18 10.16
C GLY A 94 -13.55 26.21 8.66
N PRO A 95 -12.27 26.44 8.28
CA PRO A 95 -11.83 26.44 6.88
C PRO A 95 -11.70 25.01 6.33
N GLY A 96 -12.84 24.31 6.16
CA GLY A 96 -12.89 22.94 5.66
C GLY A 96 -14.03 22.71 4.67
N GLU A 97 -13.70 22.34 3.44
CA GLU A 97 -14.68 22.07 2.37
C GLU A 97 -15.23 20.63 2.39
N ILE A 98 -14.66 19.75 3.22
CA ILE A 98 -15.03 18.33 3.35
C ILE A 98 -15.20 17.93 4.81
N SER A 99 -16.16 17.05 5.11
CA SER A 99 -16.36 16.53 6.47
C SER A 99 -15.24 15.58 6.88
N HIS A 100 -14.99 15.43 8.19
CA HIS A 100 -14.01 14.48 8.72
C HIS A 100 -14.28 13.03 8.30
N PHE A 101 -15.56 12.63 8.23
CA PHE A 101 -15.94 11.32 7.71
C PHE A 101 -15.58 11.17 6.24
N GLN A 102 -15.88 12.17 5.41
CA GLN A 102 -15.56 12.14 3.98
C GLN A 102 -14.05 12.08 3.73
N ALA A 103 -13.26 12.82 4.51
CA ALA A 103 -11.80 12.75 4.46
C ALA A 103 -11.28 11.36 4.85
N LEU A 104 -11.79 10.78 5.95
CA LEU A 104 -11.45 9.43 6.40
C LEU A 104 -11.81 8.37 5.35
N THR A 105 -13.02 8.42 4.80
CA THR A 105 -13.48 7.49 3.77
C THR A 105 -12.63 7.60 2.50
N SER A 106 -12.25 8.81 2.10
CA SER A 106 -11.34 9.02 0.97
C SER A 106 -9.96 8.38 1.22
N ALA A 107 -9.38 8.60 2.40
CA ALA A 107 -8.09 8.05 2.76
C ALA A 107 -8.12 6.51 2.92
N LEU A 108 -9.14 5.97 3.57
CA LEU A 108 -9.34 4.53 3.72
C LEU A 108 -9.61 3.85 2.38
N SER A 109 -10.38 4.49 1.49
CA SER A 109 -10.59 4.00 0.13
C SER A 109 -9.31 3.97 -0.68
N ALA A 110 -8.37 4.90 -0.44
CA ALA A 110 -7.08 4.89 -1.09
C ALA A 110 -6.19 3.73 -0.61
N THR A 111 -6.24 3.38 0.68
CA THR A 111 -5.39 2.33 1.26
C THR A 111 -5.98 0.92 1.15
N VAL A 112 -7.29 0.78 1.35
CA VAL A 112 -7.99 -0.52 1.35
C VAL A 112 -8.54 -0.85 -0.04
N GLY A 113 -8.82 0.15 -0.87
CA GLY A 113 -9.47 -0.08 -2.16
C GLY A 113 -8.57 -0.81 -3.14
N LEU A 114 -7.36 -0.30 -3.41
CA LEU A 114 -6.62 -0.66 -4.62
C LEU A 114 -5.10 -0.39 -4.46
N GLY A 115 -4.47 -0.91 -3.41
CA GLY A 115 -3.06 -0.64 -3.06
C GLY A 115 -2.00 -0.90 -4.14
N ASN A 116 -2.37 -1.46 -5.29
CA ASN A 116 -1.50 -1.74 -6.44
C ASN A 116 -1.81 -0.89 -7.69
N ILE A 117 -2.62 0.17 -7.61
CA ILE A 117 -2.80 1.05 -8.79
C ILE A 117 -1.56 1.92 -8.95
N ALA A 118 -0.78 1.66 -9.99
CA ALA A 118 0.35 2.49 -10.36
C ALA A 118 -0.05 3.72 -11.16
N GLY A 119 -1.26 3.75 -11.75
CA GLY A 119 -1.73 4.93 -12.45
C GLY A 119 -3.15 4.83 -13.02
N VAL A 120 -3.77 6.00 -13.16
CA VAL A 120 -5.01 6.22 -13.88
C VAL A 120 -4.74 7.19 -15.03
N ALA A 121 -4.93 6.74 -16.27
CA ALA A 121 -4.74 7.55 -17.46
C ALA A 121 -6.10 7.93 -18.07
N ILE A 122 -6.32 9.23 -18.28
CA ILE A 122 -7.52 9.75 -18.98
C ILE A 122 -7.12 10.16 -20.39
N VAL A 123 -7.57 9.40 -21.39
CA VAL A 123 -7.19 9.60 -22.79
C VAL A 123 -8.39 9.82 -23.71
N LYS A 124 -8.12 10.34 -24.92
CA LYS A 124 -9.15 10.45 -25.98
C LYS A 124 -9.47 9.06 -26.51
N PRO A 125 -10.74 8.75 -26.86
CA PRO A 125 -11.15 7.40 -27.26
C PRO A 125 -10.29 6.79 -28.39
N PHE A 126 -9.92 7.58 -29.39
CA PHE A 126 -9.13 7.11 -30.54
C PHE A 126 -7.64 6.86 -30.24
N LEU A 127 -7.13 7.27 -29.07
CA LEU A 127 -5.73 7.03 -28.66
C LEU A 127 -5.57 5.81 -27.75
N VAL A 128 -6.68 5.25 -27.25
CA VAL A 128 -6.66 4.10 -26.31
C VAL A 128 -5.97 2.90 -26.94
N GLU A 129 -6.26 2.60 -28.20
CA GLU A 129 -5.64 1.47 -28.90
C GLU A 129 -4.11 1.60 -28.98
N LYS A 130 -3.61 2.81 -29.27
CA LYS A 130 -2.17 3.10 -29.31
C LYS A 130 -1.53 2.97 -27.93
N LEU A 131 -2.24 3.42 -26.88
CA LEU A 131 -1.78 3.29 -25.51
C LEU A 131 -1.68 1.81 -25.10
N LEU A 132 -2.71 1.02 -25.38
CA LEU A 132 -2.74 -0.42 -25.07
C LEU A 132 -1.65 -1.19 -25.82
N GLU A 133 -1.34 -0.82 -27.07
CA GLU A 133 -0.24 -1.42 -27.83
C GLU A 133 1.13 -1.15 -27.18
N ASN A 134 1.39 0.10 -26.74
CA ASN A 134 2.62 0.45 -26.04
C ASN A 134 2.78 -0.30 -24.70
N LEU A 135 1.65 -0.58 -24.04
CA LEU A 135 1.60 -1.27 -22.76
C LEU A 135 1.61 -2.80 -22.86
N ARG A 136 1.46 -3.41 -24.06
CA ARG A 136 1.50 -4.87 -24.23
C ARG A 136 2.79 -5.54 -23.77
N ARG A 137 3.92 -4.83 -23.84
CA ARG A 137 5.23 -5.33 -23.41
C ARG A 137 5.57 -4.99 -21.97
N ALA A 138 4.68 -4.28 -21.28
CA ALA A 138 4.85 -3.96 -19.88
C ALA A 138 4.32 -5.10 -19.00
N PRO A 139 4.99 -5.41 -17.88
CA PRO A 139 4.53 -6.40 -16.92
C PRO A 139 3.40 -5.81 -16.06
N LEU A 140 2.20 -5.70 -16.64
CA LEU A 140 0.99 -5.28 -15.93
C LEU A 140 0.34 -6.49 -15.24
N GLU A 141 -0.10 -6.34 -13.99
CA GLU A 141 -0.87 -7.38 -13.29
C GLU A 141 -2.31 -7.42 -13.82
N ALA A 142 -2.89 -6.24 -14.03
CA ALA A 142 -4.21 -6.07 -14.59
C ALA A 142 -4.35 -4.68 -15.22
N CYS A 143 -5.31 -4.56 -16.15
CA CYS A 143 -5.71 -3.32 -16.78
C CYS A 143 -7.23 -3.29 -16.88
N SER A 144 -7.85 -2.15 -16.58
CA SER A 144 -9.28 -1.93 -16.76
C SER A 144 -9.49 -0.68 -17.61
N VAL A 145 -10.38 -0.78 -18.60
CA VAL A 145 -10.73 0.30 -19.51
C VAL A 145 -12.20 0.61 -19.34
N ARG A 146 -12.54 1.87 -19.09
CA ARG A 146 -13.91 2.34 -18.87
C ARG A 146 -14.18 3.62 -19.65
N GLU A 147 -15.38 3.74 -20.18
CA GLU A 147 -15.84 5.00 -20.75
C GLU A 147 -16.26 5.95 -19.65
N VAL A 148 -15.73 7.17 -19.69
CA VAL A 148 -16.00 8.20 -18.70
C VAL A 148 -16.35 9.52 -19.38
N LYS A 149 -17.08 10.35 -18.65
CA LYS A 149 -17.41 11.71 -19.10
C LYS A 149 -16.42 12.67 -18.48
N GLY A 150 -15.61 13.30 -19.31
CA GLY A 150 -14.63 14.28 -18.86
C GLY A 150 -15.21 15.69 -18.83
N TYR A 151 -14.92 16.41 -17.76
CA TYR A 151 -15.10 17.86 -17.64
C TYR A 151 -13.74 18.51 -17.32
N GLY A 152 -13.48 19.73 -17.82
CA GLY A 152 -12.22 20.41 -17.54
C GLY A 152 -11.96 21.63 -18.42
N ARG A 153 -10.80 22.30 -18.23
CA ARG A 153 -10.42 23.57 -18.89
C ARG A 153 -10.23 23.49 -20.42
N GLN A 154 -10.47 22.34 -21.03
CA GLN A 154 -10.31 22.10 -22.47
C GLN A 154 -11.41 22.75 -23.34
N LYS A 155 -12.42 23.39 -22.74
CA LYS A 155 -13.34 24.28 -23.45
C LYS A 155 -13.40 25.65 -22.77
N SER A 156 -12.60 26.59 -23.27
CA SER A 156 -12.70 28.01 -22.90
C SER A 156 -13.71 28.80 -23.77
N TYR A 157 -14.20 28.22 -24.87
CA TYR A 157 -15.06 28.91 -25.85
C TYR A 157 -16.53 28.44 -25.85
N LEU A 158 -16.93 27.63 -24.87
CA LEU A 158 -18.34 27.21 -24.71
C LEU A 158 -18.89 27.64 -23.35
N ASP A 159 -18.49 28.83 -22.90
CA ASP A 159 -19.12 29.52 -21.77
C ASP A 159 -20.23 30.49 -22.23
N GLN A 160 -20.49 30.54 -23.55
CA GLN A 160 -21.42 31.50 -24.16
C GLN A 160 -22.87 30.97 -24.31
N TYR A 161 -23.20 29.86 -23.66
CA TYR A 161 -24.58 29.36 -23.56
C TYR A 161 -24.89 28.97 -22.10
N SER A 162 -24.67 29.94 -21.20
CA SER A 162 -24.98 29.87 -19.77
C SER A 162 -26.50 29.89 -19.48
N ASP A 163 -27.34 30.08 -20.50
CA ASP A 163 -28.76 30.45 -20.33
C ASP A 163 -29.75 29.33 -20.70
N SER A 164 -29.33 28.07 -20.60
CA SER A 164 -30.25 26.94 -20.59
C SER A 164 -29.74 25.90 -19.60
N GLU A 165 -30.64 25.38 -18.75
CA GLU A 165 -30.35 24.51 -17.59
C GLU A 165 -29.58 23.21 -17.87
N TYR A 166 -29.17 22.93 -19.11
CA TYR A 166 -28.38 21.76 -19.47
C TYR A 166 -27.37 22.08 -20.57
N SER A 167 -26.23 22.73 -20.24
CA SER A 167 -25.12 22.88 -21.19
C SER A 167 -23.74 22.52 -20.62
N LEU A 168 -23.69 21.64 -19.61
CA LEU A 168 -22.45 20.90 -19.32
C LEU A 168 -22.22 19.88 -20.46
N ALA A 169 -21.55 20.34 -21.52
CA ALA A 169 -21.15 19.51 -22.64
C ALA A 169 -20.02 18.56 -22.21
N PHE A 170 -20.40 17.43 -21.61
CA PHE A 170 -19.47 16.37 -21.27
C PHE A 170 -18.82 15.81 -22.54
N LEU A 171 -17.48 15.80 -22.55
CA LEU A 171 -16.75 15.15 -23.63
C LEU A 171 -16.53 13.68 -23.27
N PRO A 172 -16.83 12.74 -24.18
CA PRO A 172 -16.52 11.34 -23.95
C PRO A 172 -15.00 11.15 -23.90
N LYS A 173 -14.53 10.51 -22.83
CA LYS A 173 -13.13 10.13 -22.61
C LYS A 173 -13.08 8.67 -22.18
N VAL A 174 -11.89 8.10 -22.19
CA VAL A 174 -11.66 6.74 -21.71
C VAL A 174 -10.69 6.79 -20.55
N GLU A 175 -11.07 6.14 -19.46
CA GLU A 175 -10.24 5.92 -18.29
C GLU A 175 -9.57 4.55 -18.40
N VAL A 176 -8.25 4.53 -18.25
CA VAL A 176 -7.45 3.31 -18.21
C VAL A 176 -6.79 3.23 -16.84
N THR A 177 -7.21 2.26 -16.03
CA THR A 177 -6.65 1.96 -14.72
C THR A 177 -5.64 0.81 -14.86
N LEU A 178 -4.43 0.99 -14.32
CA LEU A 178 -3.32 0.04 -14.43
C LEU A 178 -2.89 -0.44 -13.04
N TRP A 179 -2.81 -1.77 -12.87
CA TRP A 179 -2.31 -2.41 -11.65
C TRP A 179 -0.89 -2.90 -11.88
N VAL A 180 0.04 -2.37 -11.08
CA VAL A 180 1.47 -2.64 -11.21
C VAL A 180 2.11 -2.53 -9.84
N GLU A 181 3.12 -3.35 -9.60
CA GLU A 181 3.99 -3.24 -8.44
C GLU A 181 4.64 -1.85 -8.34
N ASP A 182 4.70 -1.30 -7.13
CA ASP A 182 5.18 0.06 -6.85
C ASP A 182 6.60 0.32 -7.40
N ALA A 183 7.47 -0.69 -7.33
CA ALA A 183 8.83 -0.66 -7.85
C ALA A 183 8.92 -0.34 -9.36
N ARG A 184 7.83 -0.53 -10.11
CA ARG A 184 7.77 -0.35 -11.57
C ARG A 184 6.83 0.76 -11.99
N SER A 185 6.19 1.45 -11.05
CA SER A 185 5.23 2.53 -11.32
C SER A 185 5.80 3.61 -12.25
N GLU A 186 7.03 4.06 -12.00
CA GLU A 186 7.70 5.08 -12.82
C GLU A 186 7.99 4.64 -14.26
N GLU A 187 8.29 3.35 -14.49
CA GLU A 187 8.55 2.84 -15.84
C GLU A 187 7.28 2.91 -16.69
N ILE A 188 6.13 2.58 -16.08
CA ILE A 188 4.84 2.54 -16.73
C ILE A 188 4.35 3.94 -17.05
N VAL A 189 4.50 4.90 -16.13
CA VAL A 189 4.15 6.30 -16.37
C VAL A 189 4.90 6.88 -17.56
N ARG A 190 6.17 6.50 -17.79
CA ARG A 190 6.94 6.97 -18.97
C ARG A 190 6.46 6.39 -20.30
N LYS A 191 5.73 5.28 -20.28
CA LYS A 191 5.20 4.60 -21.48
C LYS A 191 3.81 5.09 -21.89
N ILE A 192 3.11 5.77 -20.99
CA ILE A 192 1.80 6.40 -21.19
C ILE A 192 1.98 7.77 -21.85
#